data_AF-T1GEJ1-F1
#
_entry.id   AF-T1GEJ1-F1
#
_cell.length_a   1.000
_cell.length_b   1.000
_cell.length_c   1.000
_cell.angle_alpha   90.00
_cell.angle_beta   90.00
_cell.angle_gamma   90.00
#
_symmetry.space_group_name_H-M   'P 1'
#
loop_
_entity.id
_entity.type
_entity.pdbx_description
1 polymer ?
#
loop_
_entity_poly.entity_id
_entity_poly.type
_entity_poly.pdbx_seq_one_letter_code
_entity_poly.pdbx_strand_id
1 'polypeptide(L)'
;MDLLIDLKNNRNGDNPQGMTYVELAAQSFIFFLGGFETSSSTMSFMLYELATHPEVQTRLRNQIKEVLANHNGEISYECMKETTYLEQVISELQTVDII
;
A
#
# COMPACT_ATOMS: atom_id res chain seq x y z
N MET A 1 -6.69 -11.17 5.75
CA MET A 1 -7.97 -11.86 5.43
C MET A 1 -7.95 -13.28 5.95
N ASP A 2 -6.88 -14.04 5.68
CA ASP A 2 -6.74 -15.43 6.16
C ASP A 2 -6.89 -15.56 7.68
N LEU A 3 -6.31 -14.63 8.45
CA LEU A 3 -6.51 -14.58 9.91
C LEU A 3 -7.99 -14.44 10.32
N LEU A 4 -8.79 -13.64 9.60
CA LEU A 4 -10.21 -13.47 9.91
C LEU A 4 -11.03 -14.71 9.53
N ILE A 5 -10.63 -15.39 8.45
CA ILE A 5 -11.20 -16.67 8.02
C ILE A 5 -10.84 -17.76 9.05
N ASP A 6 -9.62 -17.77 9.56
CA ASP A 6 -9.16 -18.68 10.60
C ASP A 6 -9.88 -18.43 11.92
N LEU A 7 -10.12 -17.17 12.30
CA LEU A 7 -10.91 -16.80 13.49
C LEU A 7 -12.39 -17.20 13.37
N LYS A 8 -12.96 -17.20 12.17
CA LYS A 8 -14.29 -17.78 11.92
C LYS A 8 -14.27 -19.31 12.05
N ASN A 9 -13.22 -19.97 11.55
CA ASN A 9 -13.13 -21.43 11.47
C ASN A 9 -12.73 -22.07 12.81
N ASN A 10 -11.97 -21.38 13.67
CA ASN A 10 -11.53 -21.87 14.99
C ASN A 10 -12.59 -21.59 16.07
N ARG A 11 -13.51 -22.53 16.26
CA ARG A 11 -14.51 -22.52 17.36
C ARG A 11 -13.91 -23.08 18.65
N ASN A 12 -12.97 -22.38 19.28
CA ASN A 12 -12.44 -22.79 20.59
C ASN A 12 -12.66 -21.70 21.66
N GLY A 13 -13.29 -22.08 22.77
CA GLY A 13 -13.22 -21.38 24.06
C GLY A 13 -14.44 -20.54 24.45
N ASP A 14 -14.53 -19.31 23.94
CA ASP A 14 -15.33 -18.25 24.60
C ASP A 14 -16.54 -17.74 23.80
N ASN A 15 -16.69 -18.11 22.52
CA ASN A 15 -17.87 -17.78 21.72
C ASN A 15 -18.33 -18.97 20.87
N PRO A 16 -19.37 -19.72 21.28
CA PRO A 16 -19.79 -20.97 20.61
C PRO A 16 -20.28 -20.79 19.16
N GLN A 17 -20.50 -19.56 18.70
CA GLN A 17 -20.99 -19.24 17.36
C GLN A 17 -19.90 -18.77 16.36
N GLY A 18 -18.69 -18.43 16.82
CA GLY A 18 -17.67 -17.83 15.95
C GLY A 18 -18.10 -16.47 15.37
N MET A 19 -17.30 -15.89 14.47
CA MET A 19 -17.65 -14.65 13.77
C MET A 19 -18.68 -14.94 12.65
N THR A 20 -19.76 -14.18 12.60
CA THR A 20 -20.75 -14.26 11.51
C THR A 20 -20.20 -13.72 10.20
N TYR A 21 -20.82 -14.07 9.07
CA TYR A 21 -20.45 -13.51 7.77
C TYR A 21 -20.60 -11.97 7.72
N VAL A 22 -21.58 -11.43 8.45
CA VAL A 22 -21.80 -9.97 8.53
C VAL A 22 -20.67 -9.30 9.29
N GLU A 23 -20.25 -9.87 10.42
CA GLU A 23 -19.10 -9.36 11.19
C GLU A 23 -17.80 -9.49 10.41
N LEU A 24 -17.59 -10.60 9.69
CA LEU A 24 -16.42 -10.79 8.81
C LEU A 24 -16.38 -9.72 7.70
N ALA A 25 -17.52 -9.45 7.06
CA ALA A 25 -17.64 -8.42 6.04
C ALA A 25 -17.40 -7.02 6.62
N ALA A 26 -17.99 -6.73 7.79
CA ALA A 26 -17.81 -5.45 8.47
C ALA A 26 -16.34 -5.20 8.84
N GLN A 27 -15.64 -6.18 9.40
CA GLN A 27 -14.21 -6.08 9.71
C GLN A 27 -13.37 -5.88 8.44
N SER A 28 -13.65 -6.64 7.38
CA SER A 28 -12.97 -6.48 6.09
C SER A 28 -13.14 -5.07 5.52
N PHE A 29 -14.33 -4.50 5.68
CA PHE A 29 -14.62 -3.13 5.23
C PHE A 29 -13.88 -2.07 6.06
N ILE A 30 -13.77 -2.25 7.38
CA ILE A 30 -12.98 -1.36 8.24
C ILE A 30 -11.50 -1.37 7.84
N PHE A 31 -10.91 -2.54 7.62
CA PHE A 31 -9.52 -2.64 7.13
C PHE A 31 -9.34 -1.98 5.77
N PHE A 32 -10.29 -2.16 4.86
CA PHE A 32 -10.27 -1.50 3.57
C PHE A 32 -10.32 0.03 3.70
N LEU A 33 -11.26 0.57 4.48
CA LEU A 33 -11.38 2.02 4.69
C LEU A 33 -10.12 2.63 5.31
N GLY A 34 -9.58 2.00 6.37
CA GLY A 34 -8.37 2.49 7.03
C GLY A 34 -7.15 2.53 6.11
N GLY A 35 -7.01 1.53 5.22
CA GLY A 35 -5.95 1.53 4.21
C GLY A 35 -6.23 2.47 3.03
N PHE A 36 -7.50 2.65 2.66
CA PHE A 36 -7.90 3.45 1.52
C PHE A 36 -7.69 4.95 1.77
N GLU A 37 -8.17 5.49 2.88
CA GLU A 37 -8.08 6.92 3.17
C GLU A 37 -6.61 7.38 3.30
N THR A 38 -5.80 6.60 4.02
CA THR A 38 -4.37 6.88 4.20
C THR A 38 -3.59 6.76 2.89
N SER A 39 -3.76 5.66 2.15
CA SER A 39 -3.04 5.48 0.88
C SER A 39 -3.48 6.49 -0.19
N SER A 40 -4.78 6.81 -0.28
CA SER A 40 -5.30 7.75 -1.28
C SER A 40 -4.84 9.18 -1.03
N SER A 41 -4.80 9.62 0.23
CA SER A 41 -4.24 10.92 0.60
C SER A 41 -2.75 10.99 0.30
N THR A 42 -1.94 9.99 0.70
CA THR A 42 -0.51 9.93 0.37
C THR A 42 -0.26 9.98 -1.14
N MET A 43 -1.00 9.21 -1.94
CA MET A 43 -0.88 9.24 -3.41
C MET A 43 -1.26 10.60 -3.99
N SER A 44 -2.28 11.26 -3.45
CA SER A 44 -2.72 12.58 -3.92
C SER A 44 -1.66 13.65 -3.67
N PHE A 45 -1.10 13.69 -2.46
CA PHE A 45 0.00 14.61 -2.13
C PHE A 45 1.27 14.31 -2.95
N MET A 46 1.62 13.03 -3.11
CA MET A 46 2.74 12.64 -3.98
C MET A 46 2.59 13.18 -5.39
N LEU A 47 1.42 12.98 -6.01
CA LEU A 47 1.18 13.42 -7.38
C LEU A 47 1.21 14.95 -7.49
N TYR A 48 0.72 15.66 -6.48
CA TYR A 48 0.82 17.11 -6.40
C TYR A 48 2.29 17.57 -6.32
N GLU A 49 3.06 17.03 -5.38
CA GLU A 49 4.48 17.38 -5.19
C GLU A 49 5.34 17.02 -6.42
N LEU A 50 5.06 15.90 -7.08
CA LEU A 50 5.73 15.53 -8.33
C LEU A 50 5.35 16.48 -9.49
N ALA A 51 4.13 17.01 -9.50
CA ALA A 51 3.70 17.96 -10.52
C ALA A 51 4.34 19.35 -10.32
N THR A 52 4.60 19.75 -9.07
CA THR A 52 5.27 21.02 -8.74
C THR A 52 6.80 20.93 -8.80
N HIS A 53 7.38 19.73 -8.75
CA HIS A 53 8.83 19.47 -8.85
C HIS A 53 9.19 18.57 -10.06
N PRO A 54 9.17 19.08 -11.30
CA PRO A 54 9.41 18.31 -12.52
C PRO A 54 10.78 17.61 -12.56
N GLU A 55 11.78 18.15 -11.89
CA GLU A 55 13.12 17.55 -11.76
C GLU A 55 13.10 16.25 -10.94
N VAL A 56 12.34 16.23 -9.85
CA VAL A 56 12.13 15.04 -9.01
C VAL A 56 11.34 14.01 -9.79
N GLN A 57 10.26 14.43 -10.45
CA GLN A 57 9.44 13.56 -11.30
C GLN A 57 10.24 12.91 -12.43
N THR A 58 11.08 13.70 -13.11
CA THR A 58 11.93 13.20 -14.21
C THR A 58 12.94 12.20 -13.70
N ARG A 59 13.61 12.51 -12.58
CA ARG A 59 14.57 11.59 -11.95
C ARG A 59 13.92 10.28 -11.53
N LEU A 60 12.75 10.35 -10.87
CA LEU A 60 11.99 9.18 -10.45
C LEU A 60 11.56 8.33 -11.64
N ARG A 61 11.02 8.95 -12.68
CA ARG A 61 10.61 8.24 -13.90
C ARG A 61 11.78 7.56 -14.59
N ASN A 62 12.96 8.18 -14.61
CA ASN A 62 14.15 7.59 -15.20
C ASN A 62 14.61 6.37 -14.41
N GLN A 63 14.65 6.45 -13.07
CA GLN A 63 14.96 5.27 -12.25
C GLN A 63 13.97 4.13 -12.49
N ILE A 64 12.66 4.41 -12.48
CA ILE A 64 11.65 3.35 -12.69
C ILE A 64 11.85 2.69 -14.05
N LYS A 65 12.13 3.46 -15.10
CA LYS A 65 12.40 2.92 -16.44
C LYS A 65 13.68 2.06 -16.47
N GLU A 66 14.73 2.47 -15.78
CA GLU A 66 15.98 1.73 -15.68
C GLU A 66 15.77 0.39 -14.97
N VAL A 67 15.12 0.41 -13.80
CA VAL A 67 14.78 -0.81 -13.06
C VAL A 67 13.90 -1.72 -13.92
N LEU A 68 12.85 -1.18 -14.55
CA LEU A 68 11.97 -1.98 -15.39
C LEU A 68 12.71 -2.60 -16.59
N ALA A 69 13.66 -1.90 -17.19
CA ALA A 69 14.49 -2.44 -18.27
C ALA A 69 15.40 -3.58 -17.80
N ASN A 70 15.90 -3.51 -16.56
CA ASN A 70 16.70 -4.58 -15.94
C ASN A 70 15.86 -5.83 -15.60
N HIS A 71 14.54 -5.67 -15.47
CA HIS A 71 13.58 -6.75 -15.18
C HIS A 71 12.74 -7.13 -16.41
N ASN A 72 13.32 -7.07 -17.62
CA ASN A 72 12.68 -7.51 -18.87
C ASN A 72 11.37 -6.78 -19.22
N GLY A 73 11.11 -5.60 -18.66
CA GLY A 73 9.85 -4.89 -18.85
C GLY A 73 8.73 -5.33 -17.91
N GLU A 74 8.99 -6.28 -17.01
CA GLU A 74 7.97 -6.87 -16.13
C GLU A 74 8.03 -6.30 -14.72
N ILE A 75 6.84 -5.98 -14.18
CA ILE A 75 6.72 -5.56 -12.78
C ILE A 75 6.64 -6.82 -11.92
N SER A 76 7.79 -7.22 -11.38
CA SER A 76 7.94 -8.32 -10.42
C SER A 76 8.15 -7.80 -8.99
N TYR A 77 8.14 -8.71 -8.01
CA TYR A 77 8.47 -8.35 -6.61
C TYR A 77 9.90 -7.85 -6.49
N GLU A 78 10.81 -8.48 -7.23
CA GLU A 78 12.23 -8.16 -7.34
C GLU A 78 12.42 -6.78 -7.97
N CYS A 79 11.68 -6.49 -9.06
CA CYS A 79 11.64 -5.16 -9.67
C CYS A 79 11.21 -4.10 -8.65
N MET A 80 10.13 -4.35 -7.89
CA MET A 80 9.62 -3.39 -6.92
C MET A 80 10.65 -3.09 -5.82
N LYS A 81 11.34 -4.13 -5.35
CA LYS A 81 12.38 -4.01 -4.32
C LYS A 81 13.58 -3.14 -4.75
N GLU A 82 13.81 -2.98 -6.05
CA GLU A 82 14.88 -2.16 -6.61
C GLU A 82 14.47 -0.70 -6.88
N THR A 83 13.21 -0.33 -6.66
CA THR A 83 12.71 1.05 -6.84
C THR A 83 13.03 1.98 -5.65
N THR A 84 14.28 2.01 -5.21
CA THR A 84 14.69 2.70 -3.97
C THR A 84 14.39 4.20 -3.94
N TYR A 85 14.38 4.90 -5.08
CA TYR A 85 14.09 6.34 -5.08
C TYR A 85 12.58 6.60 -4.95
N LEU A 86 11.74 5.68 -5.43
CA LEU A 86 10.31 5.72 -5.16
C LEU A 86 10.03 5.60 -3.66
N GLU A 87 10.70 4.66 -2.98
CA GLU A 87 10.59 4.50 -1.52
C GLU A 87 11.04 5.76 -0.77
N GLN A 88 12.12 6.39 -1.21
CA GLN A 88 12.59 7.67 -0.64
C GLN A 88 11.55 8.78 -0.82
N VAL A 89 10.98 8.93 -2.02
CA VAL A 89 9.92 9.92 -2.29
C VAL A 89 8.69 9.68 -1.41
N ILE A 90 8.27 8.41 -1.25
CA ILE A 90 7.16 8.07 -0.35
C ILE A 90 7.48 8.41 1.11
N SER A 91 8.69 8.08 1.56
CA SER A 91 9.13 8.30 2.94
C SER A 91 9.19 9.78 3.30
N GLU A 92 9.68 10.64 2.39
CA GLU A 92 9.69 12.09 2.62
C GLU A 92 8.28 12.63 2.79
N LEU A 93 7.34 12.24 1.93
CA LEU A 93 5.94 12.68 2.02
C LEU A 93 5.27 12.24 3.33
N GLN A 94 5.50 11.00 3.75
CA GLN A 94 4.97 10.50 5.01
C GLN A 94 5.58 11.20 6.24
N THR A 95 6.80 11.72 6.13
CA THR A 95 7.50 12.41 7.21
C THR A 95 7.09 13.89 7.31
N VAL A 96 6.71 14.51 6.19
CA VAL A 96 6.40 15.96 6.12
C VAL A 96 4.92 16.26 6.37
N ASP A 97 3.99 15.38 5.97
CA ASP A 97 2.55 15.70 5.92
C ASP A 97 1.65 14.93 6.91
N ILE A 98 2.20 14.08 7.79
CA ILE A 98 1.42 13.33 8.80
C ILE A 98 1.97 13.55 10.21
N ILE A 99 1.83 14.77 10.75
CA ILE A 99 1.74 15.07 12.20
C ILE A 99 0.81 16.27 12.41
#